data_AF-A0A9D6NY90-F1
#
_entry.id   AF-A0A9D6NY90-F1
#
_cell.length_a   1.000
_cell.length_b   1.000
_cell.length_c   1.000
_cell.angle_alpha   90.00
_cell.angle_beta   90.00
_cell.angle_gamma   90.00
#
_symmetry.space_group_name_H-M   'P 1'
#
loop_
_entity.id
_entity.type
_entity.pdbx_description
1 polymer ?
#
loop_
_entity_poly.entity_id
_entity_poly.type
_entity_poly.pdbx_seq_one_letter_code
_entity_poly.pdbx_strand_id
1 'polypeptide(L)'
;MVMKIKRGDKVLILLGKNRGKEATVEKVLLKHGQVLVPGVNVVKRHVGKRATGAEGGIIEIAKPIDISNVALICPNCGKATRVKFRKDGGIKLRICLKCGKEFKDINVKTKR
;
A
#
# COMPACT_ATOMS: atom_id res chain seq x y z
N MET A 1 8.21 7.86 -12.43
CA MET A 1 8.55 7.68 -11.00
C MET A 1 8.39 6.20 -10.64
N VAL A 2 9.41 5.56 -10.06
CA VAL A 2 9.37 4.12 -9.72
C VAL A 2 8.91 3.96 -8.28
N MET A 3 7.69 3.44 -8.07
CA MET A 3 7.17 3.15 -6.74
C MET A 3 7.82 1.89 -6.15
N LYS A 4 8.18 1.97 -4.87
CA LYS A 4 8.84 0.87 -4.14
C LYS A 4 7.86 -0.15 -3.56
N ILE A 5 6.59 0.24 -3.41
CA ILE A 5 5.50 -0.55 -2.83
C ILE A 5 4.59 -1.05 -3.95
N LYS A 6 4.16 -2.30 -3.86
CA LYS A 6 3.25 -2.98 -4.78
C LYS A 6 1.95 -3.36 -4.07
N ARG A 7 0.92 -3.69 -4.85
CA ARG A 7 -0.33 -4.26 -4.32
C ARG A 7 -0.03 -5.56 -3.59
N GLY A 8 -0.66 -5.76 -2.43
CA GLY A 8 -0.47 -6.95 -1.60
C GLY A 8 0.72 -6.90 -0.64
N ASP A 9 1.55 -5.86 -0.69
CA ASP A 9 2.60 -5.67 0.31
C ASP A 9 1.97 -5.33 1.68
N LYS A 10 2.54 -5.89 2.75
CA LYS A 10 2.23 -5.49 4.13
C LYS A 10 3.00 -4.22 4.47
N VAL A 11 2.31 -3.26 5.08
CA VAL A 11 2.86 -1.96 5.40
C VAL A 11 2.52 -1.50 6.80
N LEU A 12 3.41 -0.70 7.38
CA LEU A 12 3.25 -0.02 8.66
C LEU A 12 3.07 1.47 8.41
N ILE A 13 2.11 2.10 9.07
CA ILE A 13 1.94 3.56 9.00
C ILE A 13 2.91 4.24 9.97
N LEU A 14 3.78 5.09 9.43
CA LEU A 14 4.78 5.83 10.20
C LEU A 14 4.21 7.11 10.81
N LEU A 15 3.35 7.80 10.07
CA LEU A 15 2.90 9.16 10.39
C LEU A 15 1.38 9.31 10.17
N GLY A 16 0.77 10.24 10.90
CA GLY A 16 -0.65 10.57 10.81
C GLY A 16 -1.54 9.87 11.83
N LYS A 17 -2.86 10.02 11.68
CA LYS A 17 -3.89 9.57 12.65
C LYS A 17 -3.84 8.07 12.98
N ASN A 18 -3.34 7.26 12.04
CA ASN A 18 -3.30 5.80 12.18
C ASN A 18 -1.87 5.27 12.37
N ARG A 19 -0.96 6.09 12.92
CA ARG A 19 0.42 5.70 13.21
C ARG A 19 0.49 4.40 14.01
N GLY A 20 1.39 3.50 13.61
CA GLY A 20 1.64 2.22 14.27
C GLY A 20 0.75 1.07 13.82
N LYS A 21 -0.31 1.32 13.03
CA LYS A 21 -1.13 0.24 12.47
C LYS A 21 -0.41 -0.47 11.32
N GLU A 22 -0.62 -1.78 11.26
CA GLU A 22 -0.18 -2.63 10.15
C GLU A 22 -1.37 -2.97 9.27
N ALA A 23 -1.19 -2.94 7.96
CA ALA A 23 -2.24 -3.29 7.02
C ALA A 23 -1.66 -3.68 5.65
N THR A 24 -2.49 -4.27 4.80
CA THR A 24 -2.11 -4.72 3.45
C THR A 24 -2.55 -3.68 2.43
N VAL A 25 -1.71 -3.41 1.43
CA VAL A 25 -2.03 -2.47 0.36
C VAL A 25 -3.02 -3.07 -0.64
N GLU A 26 -4.20 -2.47 -0.78
CA GLU A 26 -5.23 -2.90 -1.73
C GLU A 26 -4.95 -2.35 -3.14
N LYS A 27 -4.66 -1.05 -3.22
CA LYS A 27 -4.42 -0.37 -4.50
C LYS A 27 -3.30 0.65 -4.38
N VAL A 28 -2.58 0.81 -5.48
CA VAL A 28 -1.48 1.76 -5.61
C VAL A 28 -1.84 2.76 -6.69
N LEU A 29 -1.89 4.04 -6.35
CA LEU A 29 -2.24 5.14 -7.24
C LEU A 29 -0.95 5.80 -7.76
N LEU A 30 -0.39 5.24 -8.83
CA LEU A 30 0.92 5.66 -9.35
C LEU A 30 0.98 7.14 -9.75
N LYS A 31 -0.11 7.68 -10.32
CA LYS A 31 -0.18 9.08 -10.77
C LYS A 31 -0.05 10.08 -9.62
N HIS A 32 -0.54 9.72 -8.43
CA HIS A 32 -0.63 10.63 -7.29
C HIS A 32 0.39 10.33 -6.19
N GLY A 33 1.20 9.28 -6.32
CA GLY A 33 2.15 8.93 -5.25
C GLY A 33 1.48 8.31 -4.01
N GLN A 34 0.24 7.83 -4.13
CA GLN A 34 -0.58 7.42 -2.98
C GLN A 34 -0.89 5.92 -2.98
N VAL A 35 -1.19 5.39 -1.80
CA VAL A 35 -1.60 4.01 -1.58
C VAL A 35 -2.94 3.95 -0.84
N LEU A 36 -3.81 3.05 -1.28
CA LEU A 36 -5.07 2.75 -0.59
C LEU A 36 -4.85 1.56 0.32
N VAL A 37 -5.06 1.79 1.61
CA VAL A 37 -4.88 0.80 2.66
C VAL A 37 -6.21 0.70 3.44
N PRO A 38 -6.91 -0.44 3.38
CA PRO A 38 -8.17 -0.64 4.08
C PRO A 38 -8.02 -0.48 5.59
N GLY A 39 -9.04 0.07 6.26
CA GLY A 39 -9.04 0.30 7.72
C GLY A 39 -8.15 1.47 8.17
N VAL A 40 -7.52 2.17 7.24
CA VAL A 40 -6.62 3.30 7.49
C VAL A 40 -7.14 4.51 6.72
N ASN A 41 -7.10 5.68 7.37
CA ASN A 41 -7.61 6.94 6.81
C ASN A 41 -9.09 6.82 6.37
N VAL A 42 -9.90 6.22 7.24
CA VAL A 42 -11.32 6.03 7.04
C VAL A 42 -12.05 7.35 7.27
N VAL A 43 -12.92 7.71 6.32
CA VAL A 43 -13.81 8.86 6.41
C VAL A 43 -15.25 8.41 6.31
N LYS A 44 -16.11 9.09 7.09
CA LYS A 44 -17.56 8.93 6.98
C LYS A 44 -18.04 9.80 5.82
N ARG A 45 -18.67 9.17 4.82
CA ARG A 45 -19.27 9.85 3.68
C ARG A 45 -20.77 9.66 3.73
N HIS A 46 -21.49 10.78 3.76
CA HIS A 46 -22.93 10.78 3.54
C HIS A 46 -23.19 10.47 2.06
N VAL A 47 -23.95 9.41 1.80
CA VAL A 47 -24.36 9.04 0.45
C VAL A 47 -25.88 9.12 0.40
N GLY A 48 -26.38 10.05 -0.42
CA GLY A 48 -27.80 10.12 -0.74
C GLY A 48 -28.23 8.88 -1.52
N LYS A 49 -29.50 8.49 -1.36
CA LYS A 49 -30.10 7.38 -2.12
C LYS A 49 -29.94 7.65 -3.61
N ARG A 50 -29.19 6.79 -4.32
CA ARG A 50 -29.21 6.76 -5.79
C ARG A 50 -30.30 5.79 -6.20
N ALA A 51 -31.03 6.14 -7.26
CA ALA A 51 -32.15 5.31 -7.74
C ALA A 51 -31.67 3.87 -8.07
N THR A 52 -32.59 2.94 -7.79
CA THR A 52 -32.52 1.46 -7.82
C THR A 52 -31.55 0.79 -6.82
N GLY A 53 -32.06 0.54 -5.60
CA GLY A 53 -31.58 -0.53 -4.72
C GLY A 53 -30.51 -0.18 -3.68
N ALA A 54 -29.97 1.03 -3.68
CA ALA A 54 -28.98 1.44 -2.67
C ALA A 54 -29.64 2.17 -1.49
N GLU A 55 -29.57 1.57 -0.29
CA GLU A 55 -29.93 2.27 0.95
C GLU A 55 -29.00 3.47 1.14
N GLY A 56 -29.60 4.64 1.37
CA GLY A 56 -28.88 5.86 1.71
C GLY A 56 -28.39 5.77 3.15
N GLY A 57 -27.25 6.39 3.45
CA GLY A 57 -26.69 6.31 4.79
C GLY A 57 -25.29 6.89 4.90
N ILE A 58 -24.73 6.73 6.09
CA ILE A 58 -23.34 7.08 6.38
C ILE A 58 -22.50 5.84 6.08
N ILE A 59 -21.72 5.88 5.01
CA ILE A 59 -20.79 4.81 4.68
C ILE A 59 -19.36 5.19 5.08
N GLU A 60 -18.60 4.19 5.49
CA GLU A 60 -17.19 4.34 5.82
C GLU A 60 -16.33 3.98 4.61
N ILE A 61 -15.51 4.93 4.15
CA ILE A 61 -14.65 4.76 2.98
C ILE A 61 -13.21 5.02 3.38
N ALA A 62 -12.32 4.09 3.05
CA ALA A 62 -10.88 4.30 3.16
C ALA A 62 -10.42 5.31 2.10
N LYS A 63 -9.69 6.34 2.51
CA LYS A 63 -9.04 7.27 1.59
C LYS A 63 -7.56 6.93 1.38
N PRO A 64 -7.00 7.22 0.20
CA PRO A 64 -5.57 7.03 -0.04
C PRO A 64 -4.70 7.83 0.92
N ILE A 65 -3.49 7.34 1.15
CA ILE A 65 -2.47 7.96 2.00
C ILE A 65 -1.20 8.13 1.17
N ASP A 66 -0.43 9.16 1.46
CA ASP A 66 0.86 9.39 0.81
C ASP A 66 1.86 8.27 1.11
N ILE A 67 2.62 7.86 0.11
CA ILE A 67 3.61 6.77 0.24
C ILE A 67 4.71 7.09 1.25
N SER A 68 5.01 8.37 1.49
CA SER A 68 6.04 8.82 2.43
C SER A 68 5.67 8.50 3.88
N ASN A 69 4.38 8.37 4.18
CA ASN A 69 3.86 8.07 5.50
C ASN A 69 3.79 6.57 5.79
N VAL A 70 4.26 5.73 4.87
CA VAL A 70 4.09 4.29 4.89
C VAL A 70 5.44 3.59 4.74
N ALA A 71 5.72 2.64 5.64
CA ALA A 71 6.89 1.78 5.57
C ALA A 71 6.49 0.36 5.16
N LEU A 72 7.35 -0.31 4.40
CA LEU A 72 7.11 -1.69 3.99
C LEU A 72 7.59 -2.66 5.07
N ILE A 73 6.73 -3.60 5.47
CA ILE A 73 7.06 -4.66 6.42
C ILE A 73 7.64 -5.83 5.65
N CYS A 74 8.84 -6.26 6.05
CA CYS A 74 9.45 -7.41 5.40
C CYS A 74 8.77 -8.72 5.83
N PRO A 75 8.27 -9.55 4.90
CA PRO A 75 7.65 -10.83 5.26
C PRO A 75 8.63 -11.79 5.93
N ASN A 76 9.94 -11.62 5.68
CA ASN A 76 10.97 -12.51 6.23
C ASN A 76 11.46 -12.12 7.62
N CYS A 77 11.39 -10.84 7.99
CA CYS A 77 11.93 -10.37 9.28
C CYS A 77 10.93 -9.61 10.15
N GLY A 78 9.69 -9.38 9.67
CA GLY A 78 8.63 -8.69 10.40
C GLY A 78 8.90 -7.22 10.70
N LYS A 79 10.07 -6.68 10.32
CA LYS A 79 10.47 -5.32 10.64
C LYS A 79 10.09 -4.36 9.50
N ALA A 80 9.69 -3.14 9.86
CA ALA A 80 9.56 -2.03 8.91
C ALA A 80 10.92 -1.67 8.30
N THR A 81 11.03 -1.69 6.98
CA THR A 81 12.30 -1.63 6.25
C THR A 81 12.24 -0.75 5.01
N ARG A 82 13.40 -0.25 4.58
CA ARG A 82 13.58 0.38 3.27
C ARG A 82 13.96 -0.67 2.22
N VAL A 83 13.60 -0.40 0.97
CA VAL A 83 13.87 -1.28 -0.18
C VAL A 83 15.11 -0.80 -0.93
N LYS A 84 16.05 -1.72 -1.17
CA LYS A 84 17.16 -1.60 -2.13
C LYS A 84 16.80 -2.35 -3.40
N PHE A 85 17.30 -1.90 -4.55
CA PHE A 85 17.14 -2.62 -5.81
C PHE A 85 18.46 -3.27 -6.20
N ARG A 86 18.41 -4.54 -6.61
CA ARG A 86 19.52 -5.25 -7.26
C ARG A 86 19.08 -5.66 -8.66
N LYS A 87 20.00 -5.62 -9.61
CA LYS A 87 19.78 -6.12 -10.97
C LYS A 87 20.58 -7.41 -11.11
N ASP A 88 19.91 -8.52 -11.31
CA ASP A 88 20.55 -9.79 -11.67
C ASP A 88 19.94 -10.24 -13.00
N GLY A 89 20.77 -10.42 -14.04
CA GLY A 89 20.35 -10.96 -15.34
C GLY A 89 19.24 -10.19 -16.09
N GLY A 90 19.02 -8.91 -15.77
CA GLY A 90 17.99 -8.06 -16.40
C GLY A 90 16.70 -7.88 -15.58
N ILE A 91 16.53 -8.62 -14.48
CA ILE A 91 15.38 -8.50 -13.58
C ILE A 91 15.75 -7.59 -12.40
N LYS A 92 14.89 -6.60 -12.10
CA LYS A 92 15.04 -5.73 -10.93
C LYS A 92 14.41 -6.40 -9.71
N LEU A 93 15.25 -6.91 -8.82
CA LEU A 93 14.84 -7.53 -7.56
C LEU A 93 14.74 -6.47 -6.45
N ARG A 94 13.69 -6.59 -5.63
CA ARG A 94 13.51 -5.79 -4.42
C ARG A 94 14.18 -6.52 -3.26
N ILE A 95 15.10 -5.85 -2.57
CA ILE A 95 15.84 -6.40 -1.43
C ILE A 95 15.53 -5.60 -0.17
N CYS A 96 15.33 -6.30 0.95
CA CYS A 96 15.19 -5.69 2.26
C CYS A 96 16.54 -5.19 2.79
N LEU A 97 16.62 -3.91 3.19
CA LEU A 97 17.86 -3.36 3.72
C LEU A 97 18.30 -3.98 5.06
N LYS A 98 17.35 -4.45 5.90
CA LYS A 98 17.70 -5.00 7.24
C LYS A 98 18.15 -6.45 7.20
N CYS A 99 17.51 -7.29 6.39
CA CYS A 99 17.81 -8.73 6.37
C CYS A 99 18.50 -9.22 5.10
N GLY A 100 18.68 -8.35 4.09
CA GLY A 100 19.33 -8.70 2.82
C GLY A 100 18.53 -9.67 1.94
N LYS A 101 17.36 -10.14 2.41
CA LYS A 101 16.50 -11.08 1.69
C LYS A 101 15.63 -10.37 0.66
N GLU A 102 15.27 -11.10 -0.38
CA GLU A 102 14.42 -10.65 -1.47
C GLU A 102 12.94 -10.60 -1.07
N PHE A 103 12.22 -9.65 -1.64
CA PHE A 103 10.77 -9.63 -1.61
C PHE A 103 10.22 -10.48 -2.75
N LYS A 104 9.41 -11.50 -2.42
CA LYS A 104 8.68 -12.25 -3.43
C LYS A 104 7.65 -11.34 -4.08
N ASP A 105 7.90 -10.94 -5.32
CA ASP A 105 6.97 -10.15 -6.09
C ASP A 105 5.82 -11.05 -6.58
N ILE A 106 4.60 -10.80 -6.08
CA ILE A 106 3.41 -11.35 -6.69
C ILE A 106 3.26 -10.69 -8.06
N ASN A 107 3.37 -11.51 -9.09
CA ASN A 107 3.23 -11.21 -10.52
C ASN A 107 2.27 -10.04 -10.80
N VAL A 108 2.80 -8.90 -11.23
CA VAL A 108 2.00 -7.93 -11.97
C VAL A 108 2.73 -7.67 -13.27
N LYS A 109 2.30 -8.40 -14.31
CA LYS A 109 2.57 -8.06 -15.70
C LYS A 109 2.24 -6.57 -15.85
N THR A 110 3.25 -5.73 -16.00
CA THR A 110 3.09 -4.34 -16.41
C THR A 110 2.51 -4.34 -17.82
N LYS A 111 1.18 -4.33 -17.97
CA LYS A 111 0.56 -3.83 -19.19
C LYS A 111 0.80 -2.33 -19.24
N ARG A 112 1.42 -1.90 -20.33
CA ARG A 112 1.65 -0.50 -20.70
C ARG A 112 0.33 0.24 -20.80
#